data_AF-A0A8S3IXC8-F1
#
_entry.id   AF-A0A8S3IXC8-F1
#
_cell.length_a   1.000
_cell.length_b   1.000
_cell.length_c   1.000
_cell.angle_alpha   90.00
_cell.angle_beta   90.00
_cell.angle_gamma   90.00
#
_symmetry.space_group_name_H-M   'P 1'
#
loop_
_entity.id
_entity.type
_entity.pdbx_description
1 polymer ?
#
loop_
_entity_poly.entity_id
_entity_poly.type
_entity_poly.pdbx_seq_one_letter_code
_entity_poly.pdbx_strand_id
1 'polypeptide(L)'
;GDILTSLYFISRGSIEILKDDNVVAILSKDDILGENPVLYSEPGKSAYNVRALTYCDLHKILRDDLLEVIDMYPEFAQSFCQNLKITLTLRDEDLVAKSHECRSKYLPNQQQYRGSTSFNRTDDENVSIMGPQFDDYPSGA
;
A
#
# COMPACT_ATOMS: atom_id res chain seq x y z
N GLY A 1 -6.22 16.90 -0.87
CA GLY A 1 -6.61 16.92 0.55
C GLY A 1 -5.42 17.19 1.44
N ASP A 2 -5.57 16.78 2.69
CA ASP A 2 -4.58 16.90 3.76
C ASP A 2 -3.45 15.87 3.63
N ILE A 3 -2.36 16.09 4.35
CA ILE A 3 -1.21 15.17 4.34
C ILE A 3 -1.49 14.02 5.31
N LEU A 4 -1.30 12.79 4.85
CA LEU A 4 -1.46 11.56 5.64
C LEU A 4 -0.19 11.28 6.44
N THR A 5 -0.02 11.94 7.58
CA THR A 5 1.12 11.72 8.49
C THR A 5 0.81 10.80 9.66
N SER A 6 -0.41 10.25 9.72
CA SER A 6 -0.88 9.49 10.88
C SER A 6 -1.80 8.34 10.48
N LEU A 7 -1.74 7.28 11.27
CA LEU A 7 -2.64 6.14 11.21
C LEU A 7 -3.71 6.27 12.29
N TYR A 8 -4.95 5.91 11.95
CA TYR A 8 -6.11 6.05 12.82
C TYR A 8 -6.76 4.69 13.08
N PHE A 9 -7.06 4.40 14.34
CA PHE A 9 -7.73 3.18 14.78
C PHE A 9 -9.07 3.54 15.41
N ILE A 10 -10.13 2.88 14.96
CA ILE A 10 -11.48 3.12 15.47
C ILE A 10 -11.70 2.25 16.70
N SER A 11 -11.68 2.88 17.88
CA SER A 11 -11.97 2.21 19.16
C SER A 11 -13.47 2.05 19.37
N ARG A 12 -14.24 3.08 18.99
CA ARG A 12 -15.69 3.12 19.14
C ARG A 12 -16.32 4.05 18.11
N GLY A 13 -17.55 3.75 17.72
CA GLY A 13 -18.36 4.57 16.83
C GLY A 13 -18.39 4.01 15.41
N SER A 14 -18.86 4.85 14.49
CA SER A 14 -18.97 4.51 13.07
C SER A 14 -18.63 5.74 12.24
N ILE A 15 -17.86 5.51 11.19
CA ILE A 15 -17.33 6.55 10.31
C ILE A 15 -17.66 6.16 8.88
N GLU A 16 -18.06 7.13 8.07
CA GLU A 16 -18.19 6.94 6.64
C GLU A 16 -17.11 7.74 5.92
N ILE A 17 -16.73 7.21 4.76
CA ILE A 17 -15.70 7.77 3.92
C ILE A 17 -16.36 8.21 2.62
N LEU A 18 -16.12 9.45 2.22
CA LEU A 18 -16.72 10.07 1.06
C LEU A 18 -15.66 10.40 0.00
N LYS A 19 -16.04 10.24 -1.26
CA LYS A 19 -15.33 10.76 -2.43
C LYS A 19 -16.32 11.58 -3.24
N ASP A 20 -16.05 12.87 -3.44
CA ASP A 20 -16.96 13.78 -4.17
C ASP A 20 -18.42 13.70 -3.68
N ASP A 21 -18.61 13.78 -2.36
CA ASP A 21 -19.90 13.63 -1.65
C ASP A 21 -20.62 12.28 -1.81
N ASN A 22 -19.98 11.30 -2.45
CA ASN A 22 -20.47 9.92 -2.53
C ASN A 22 -19.82 9.04 -1.46
N VAL A 23 -20.64 8.29 -0.72
CA VAL A 23 -20.16 7.36 0.31
C VAL A 23 -19.51 6.15 -0.38
N VAL A 24 -18.21 5.96 -0.15
CA VAL A 24 -17.43 4.84 -0.70
C VAL A 24 -17.31 3.67 0.26
N ALA A 25 -17.28 3.96 1.57
CA ALA A 25 -17.10 2.95 2.60
C ALA A 25 -17.69 3.40 3.94
N ILE A 26 -18.09 2.44 4.76
CA ILE A 26 -18.48 2.64 6.15
C ILE A 26 -17.60 1.74 7.00
N LEU A 27 -17.01 2.31 8.04
CA LEU A 27 -16.09 1.68 8.95
C LEU A 27 -16.63 1.71 10.36
N SER A 28 -16.32 0.66 11.12
CA SER A 28 -16.82 0.43 12.47
C SER A 28 -15.68 0.19 13.44
N LYS A 29 -16.00 -0.23 14.66
CA LYS A 29 -15.01 -0.64 15.67
C LYS A 29 -13.99 -1.63 15.10
N ASP A 30 -12.73 -1.47 15.49
CA ASP A 30 -11.56 -2.26 15.10
C ASP A 30 -11.10 -2.07 13.64
N ASP A 31 -11.71 -1.13 12.90
CA ASP A 31 -11.22 -0.74 11.57
C ASP A 31 -10.06 0.27 11.65
N ILE A 32 -9.16 0.15 10.67
CA ILE A 32 -7.95 0.97 10.58
C ILE A 32 -8.00 1.83 9.31
N LEU A 33 -7.73 3.12 9.49
CA LEU A 33 -7.76 4.17 8.50
C LEU A 33 -6.37 4.79 8.34
N GLY A 34 -5.93 5.03 7.10
CA GLY A 34 -4.73 5.83 6.83
C GLY A 34 -3.89 5.27 5.70
N GLU A 35 -2.57 5.34 5.85
CA GLU A 35 -1.60 4.70 4.96
C GLU A 35 -0.62 3.86 5.77
N ASN A 36 -0.04 2.84 5.13
CA ASN A 36 1.02 2.07 5.79
C ASN A 36 2.34 2.84 5.66
N PRO A 37 2.92 3.33 6.78
CA PRO A 37 4.15 4.11 6.74
C PRO A 37 5.37 3.29 6.29
N VAL A 38 5.32 1.96 6.41
CA VAL A 38 6.39 1.06 6.00
C VAL A 38 6.44 0.89 4.48
N LEU A 39 5.30 1.05 3.80
CA LEU A 39 5.20 0.85 2.35
C LEU A 39 5.61 2.07 1.52
N TYR A 40 5.45 3.27 2.08
CA TYR A 40 5.67 4.51 1.34
C TYR A 40 6.68 5.37 2.06
N SER A 41 7.73 5.86 1.39
CA SER A 41 8.74 6.72 2.02
C SER A 41 8.28 8.17 2.21
N GLU A 42 7.32 8.64 1.41
CA GLU A 42 6.78 9.99 1.47
C GLU A 42 5.30 9.96 1.89
N PRO A 43 4.86 10.91 2.74
CA PRO A 43 3.47 10.97 3.16
C PRO A 43 2.56 11.33 2.00
N GLY A 44 1.56 10.49 1.75
CA GLY A 44 0.56 10.73 0.71
C GLY A 44 -0.37 11.90 1.04
N LYS A 45 -1.11 12.39 0.04
CA LYS A 45 -2.26 13.28 0.26
C LYS A 45 -3.53 12.46 0.32
N SER A 46 -4.46 12.88 1.17
CA SER A 46 -5.80 12.30 1.22
C SER A 46 -6.62 12.71 0.00
N ALA A 47 -7.27 11.73 -0.62
CA ALA A 47 -8.27 11.91 -1.67
C ALA A 47 -9.71 11.79 -1.15
N TYR A 48 -9.88 11.24 0.06
CA TYR A 48 -11.18 10.97 0.64
C TYR A 48 -11.46 11.89 1.82
N ASN A 49 -12.74 12.20 2.03
CA ASN A 49 -13.24 12.91 3.19
C ASN A 49 -13.75 11.91 4.24
N VAL A 50 -13.54 12.19 5.51
CA VAL A 50 -13.90 11.31 6.63
C VAL A 50 -14.97 11.98 7.46
N ARG A 51 -16.16 11.37 7.55
CA ARG A 51 -17.28 11.91 8.33
C ARG A 51 -17.71 10.89 9.38
N ALA A 52 -17.84 11.34 10.63
CA ALA A 52 -18.36 10.50 11.70
C ALA A 52 -19.89 10.39 11.58
N LEU A 53 -20.41 9.17 11.58
CA LEU A 53 -21.86 8.90 11.64
C LEU A 53 -22.39 9.00 13.07
N THR A 54 -21.54 8.69 14.05
CA THR A 54 -21.85 8.73 15.49
C THR A 54 -20.69 9.33 16.28
N TYR A 55 -20.83 9.47 17.60
CA TYR A 55 -19.69 9.82 18.45
C TYR A 55 -18.60 8.75 18.37
N CYS A 56 -17.43 9.12 17.86
CA CYS A 56 -16.33 8.20 17.60
C CYS A 56 -15.13 8.48 18.49
N ASP A 57 -14.53 7.41 19.00
CA ASP A 57 -13.25 7.43 19.71
C ASP A 57 -12.18 6.83 18.79
N LEU A 58 -11.14 7.62 18.52
CA LEU A 58 -10.07 7.27 17.58
C LEU A 58 -8.72 7.33 18.29
N HIS A 59 -7.90 6.29 18.10
CA HIS A 59 -6.47 6.38 18.43
C HIS A 59 -5.71 6.89 17.22
N LYS A 60 -4.92 7.95 17.41
CA LYS A 60 -4.04 8.52 16.40
C LYS A 60 -2.61 8.13 16.73
N ILE A 61 -1.93 7.51 15.78
CA ILE A 61 -0.50 7.19 15.87
C ILE A 61 0.22 7.92 14.74
N LEU A 62 1.28 8.67 15.06
CA LEU A 62 2.08 9.33 14.04
C LEU A 62 2.92 8.31 13.29
N ARG A 63 3.16 8.60 12.01
CA ARG A 63 4.05 7.82 11.17
C ARG A 63 5.46 7.74 11.76
N ASP A 64 6.01 8.88 12.18
CA ASP A 64 7.40 8.97 12.64
C ASP A 64 7.59 8.16 13.93
N ASP A 65 6.66 8.29 14.89
CA ASP A 65 6.65 7.50 16.12
C ASP A 65 6.61 5.99 15.82
N LEU A 66 5.80 5.58 14.85
CA LEU A 66 5.69 4.17 14.48
C LEU A 66 6.97 3.64 13.83
N LEU A 67 7.60 4.44 12.97
CA LEU A 67 8.88 4.10 12.33
C LEU A 67 10.01 4.00 13.36
N GLU A 68 10.08 4.92 14.33
CA GLU A 68 11.09 4.88 15.40
C GLU A 68 10.97 3.60 16.24
N VAL A 69 9.74 3.22 16.62
CA VAL A 69 9.50 1.97 17.37
C VAL A 69 9.88 0.74 16.55
N ILE A 70 9.58 0.75 15.24
CA ILE A 70 9.96 -0.32 14.32
C ILE A 70 11.48 -0.45 14.22
N ASP A 71 12.21 0.66 14.13
CA ASP A 71 13.67 0.67 14.04
C ASP A 71 14.34 0.18 15.34
N MET A 72 13.74 0.47 16.51
CA MET A 72 14.23 -0.04 17.80
C MET A 72 13.93 -1.54 18.02
N TYR A 73 12.84 -2.06 17.44
CA TYR A 73 12.39 -3.44 17.63
C TYR A 73 12.09 -4.15 16.30
N PRO A 74 13.12 -4.53 15.53
CA PRO A 74 12.94 -5.17 14.22
C PRO A 74 12.25 -6.54 14.30
N GLU A 75 12.37 -7.26 15.43
CA GLU A 75 11.66 -8.53 15.66
C GLU A 75 10.13 -8.33 15.69
N PHE A 76 9.67 -7.18 16.18
CA PHE A 76 8.25 -6.83 16.20
C PHE A 76 7.78 -6.30 14.84
N ALA A 77 8.65 -5.59 14.11
CA ALA A 77 8.33 -4.96 12.84
C ALA A 77 7.70 -5.92 11.82
N GLN A 78 8.24 -7.13 11.69
CA GLN A 78 7.72 -8.14 10.76
C GLN A 78 6.30 -8.58 11.15
N SER A 79 6.10 -8.87 12.44
CA SER A 79 4.79 -9.24 12.97
C SER A 79 3.79 -8.11 12.81
N PHE A 80 4.20 -6.87 13.10
CA PHE A 80 3.35 -5.69 12.94
C PHE A 80 2.92 -5.52 11.49
N CYS A 81 3.86 -5.57 10.52
CA CYS A 81 3.53 -5.42 9.11
C CYS A 81 2.61 -6.53 8.58
N GLN A 82 2.74 -7.76 9.09
CA GLN A 82 1.88 -8.88 8.69
C GLN A 82 0.47 -8.78 9.28
N ASN A 83 0.35 -8.27 10.51
CA ASN A 83 -0.92 -8.17 11.23
C ASN A 83 -1.63 -6.84 10.99
N LEU A 84 -0.93 -5.81 10.49
CA LEU A 84 -1.51 -4.50 10.20
C LEU A 84 -2.40 -4.57 8.96
N LYS A 85 -3.70 -4.83 9.20
CA LYS A 85 -4.71 -4.84 8.15
C LYS A 85 -5.39 -3.47 8.06
N ILE A 86 -4.94 -2.65 7.12
CA ILE A 86 -5.60 -1.37 6.82
C ILE A 86 -6.91 -1.66 6.06
N THR A 87 -8.04 -1.29 6.65
CA THR A 87 -9.36 -1.50 6.02
C THR A 87 -9.56 -0.56 4.85
N LEU A 88 -9.10 0.69 4.96
CA LEU A 88 -9.17 1.65 3.87
C LEU A 88 -7.92 2.54 3.79
N THR A 89 -7.27 2.51 2.63
CA THR A 89 -6.14 3.39 2.30
C THR A 89 -6.67 4.74 1.83
N LEU A 90 -6.35 5.81 2.57
CA LEU A 90 -6.83 7.17 2.25
C LEU A 90 -6.00 7.88 1.17
N ARG A 91 -4.86 7.29 0.79
CA ARG A 91 -3.94 7.83 -0.19
C ARG A 91 -4.57 7.85 -1.58
N ASP A 92 -4.34 8.93 -2.30
CA ASP A 92 -4.73 9.06 -3.69
C ASP A 92 -3.93 8.08 -4.60
N GLU A 93 -4.61 7.08 -5.19
CA GLU A 93 -3.99 6.13 -6.11
C GLU A 93 -3.63 6.75 -7.47
N ASP A 94 -4.24 7.88 -7.85
CA ASP A 94 -3.89 8.59 -9.09
C ASP A 94 -2.45 9.14 -9.05
N LEU A 95 -1.83 9.18 -7.86
CA LEU A 95 -0.41 9.50 -7.65
C LEU A 95 0.49 8.25 -7.51
N VAL A 96 -0.07 7.07 -7.26
CA VAL A 96 0.68 5.81 -7.04
C VAL A 96 1.21 5.23 -8.37
N ALA A 97 0.55 5.50 -9.49
CA ALA A 97 1.03 5.11 -10.82
C ALA A 97 2.40 5.73 -11.21
N LYS A 98 2.93 6.69 -10.43
CA LYS A 98 4.25 7.30 -10.63
C LYS A 98 5.36 6.76 -9.71
N SER A 99 5.05 5.93 -8.72
CA SER A 99 6.05 5.46 -7.75
C SER A 99 6.01 3.94 -7.59
N HIS A 100 6.13 3.21 -8.70
CA HIS A 100 6.50 1.79 -8.71
C HIS A 100 8.00 1.62 -8.46
N GLU A 101 8.55 2.22 -7.41
CA GLU A 101 9.97 1.96 -7.06
C GLU A 101 10.28 2.25 -5.59
N CYS A 102 9.64 1.50 -4.67
CA CYS A 102 10.17 1.32 -3.32
C CYS A 102 9.71 -0.04 -2.79
N ARG A 103 10.19 -1.10 -3.43
CA ARG A 103 9.83 -2.49 -3.09
C ARG A 103 11.11 -3.28 -2.79
N SER A 104 11.79 -3.03 -1.66
CA SER A 104 12.85 -3.96 -1.20
C SER A 104 13.43 -3.72 0.22
N LYS A 105 12.62 -3.59 1.29
CA LYS A 105 13.21 -3.64 2.66
C LYS A 105 12.53 -4.58 3.66
N TYR A 106 11.26 -4.92 3.48
CA TYR A 106 10.51 -5.72 4.48
C TYR A 106 9.76 -6.95 3.95
N LEU A 107 9.92 -7.30 2.67
CA LEU A 107 9.39 -8.54 2.08
C LEU A 107 10.54 -9.48 1.70
N PRO A 108 10.88 -10.48 2.52
CA PRO A 108 11.61 -11.62 2.02
C PRO A 108 10.62 -12.54 1.29
N ASN A 109 10.84 -12.66 -0.03
CA ASN A 109 10.50 -13.83 -0.84
C ASN A 109 9.05 -14.32 -0.83
N GLN A 110 8.19 -13.77 -1.70
CA GLN A 110 7.11 -14.55 -2.31
C GLN A 110 7.04 -14.32 -3.83
N GLN A 111 7.47 -15.37 -4.53
CA GLN A 111 6.91 -15.86 -5.80
C GLN A 111 7.09 -14.98 -7.03
N GLN A 112 8.24 -15.20 -7.68
CA GLN A 112 8.32 -15.43 -9.12
C GLN A 112 7.18 -16.35 -9.55
N TYR A 113 6.06 -15.84 -10.08
CA TYR A 113 5.16 -16.51 -11.03
C TYR A 113 4.06 -15.52 -11.42
N ARG A 114 4.39 -14.55 -12.28
CA ARG A 114 3.40 -13.97 -13.19
C ARG A 114 4.13 -13.57 -14.46
N GLY A 115 4.04 -14.43 -15.46
CA GLY A 115 4.40 -14.10 -16.82
C GLY A 115 3.64 -12.85 -17.25
N SER A 116 4.39 -11.87 -17.72
CA SER A 116 3.87 -10.61 -18.22
C SER A 116 3.31 -10.81 -19.62
N THR A 117 2.02 -11.08 -19.77
CA THR A 117 1.34 -10.86 -21.06
C THR A 117 0.95 -9.38 -21.13
N SER A 118 1.83 -8.56 -21.70
CA SER A 118 1.49 -7.17 -22.03
C SER A 118 0.80 -7.14 -23.40
N PHE A 119 -0.49 -6.80 -23.38
CA PHE A 119 -1.25 -6.38 -24.56
C PHE A 119 -0.78 -4.97 -24.95
N ASN A 120 -0.13 -4.82 -26.10
CA ASN A 120 -0.03 -3.52 -26.78
C ASN A 120 -0.67 -3.68 -28.16
N ARG A 121 -1.77 -2.95 -28.38
CA ARG A 121 -2.31 -2.67 -29.72
C ARG A 121 -1.52 -1.49 -30.29
N THR A 122 -0.75 -1.76 -31.32
CA THR A 122 -0.36 -0.78 -32.33
C THR A 122 -0.47 -1.48 -33.66
N ASP A 123 -1.22 -0.86 -34.56
CA ASP A 123 -1.55 -1.36 -35.88
C ASP A 123 -0.30 -1.55 -36.75
N ASP A 124 -0.34 -2.63 -37.51
CA ASP A 124 0.43 -3.02 -38.71
C ASP A 124 1.97 -3.12 -38.67
N GLU A 125 2.39 -4.29 -39.15
CA GLU A 125 3.72 -4.74 -39.57
C GLU A 125 4.67 -5.36 -38.52
N ASN A 126 4.66 -6.70 -38.50
CA ASN A 126 5.75 -7.63 -38.14
C ASN A 126 6.18 -7.71 -36.65
N VAL A 127 5.54 -8.60 -35.89
CA VAL A 127 6.07 -9.09 -34.59
C VAL A 127 6.87 -10.37 -34.80
N SER A 128 8.18 -10.22 -34.88
CA SER A 128 9.14 -11.32 -34.77
C SER A 128 9.22 -11.77 -33.31
N ILE A 129 8.78 -13.00 -33.02
CA ILE A 129 9.03 -13.64 -31.72
C ILE A 129 10.52 -14.04 -31.67
N MET A 130 11.36 -13.18 -31.09
CA MET A 130 12.67 -13.60 -30.59
C MET A 130 12.45 -14.21 -29.21
N GLY A 131 12.39 -15.54 -29.15
CA GLY A 131 12.45 -16.27 -27.90
C GLY A 131 13.78 -16.02 -27.18
N PRO A 132 13.83 -16.16 -25.85
CA PRO A 132 15.07 -16.01 -25.09
C PRO A 132 16.02 -17.15 -25.49
N GLN A 133 17.21 -16.76 -25.98
CA GLN A 133 18.31 -17.65 -26.30
C GLN A 133 18.83 -18.24 -24.98
N PHE A 134 18.73 -19.57 -24.83
CA PHE A 134 19.41 -20.31 -23.76
C PHE A 134 20.90 -20.35 -24.11
N ASP A 135 21.71 -19.52 -23.47
CA ASP A 135 23.16 -19.70 -23.49
C ASP A 135 23.52 -20.82 -22.49
N ASP A 136 24.09 -21.90 -23.04
CA ASP A 136 24.70 -23.01 -22.32
C ASP A 136 25.68 -22.53 -21.24
N TYR A 137 25.41 -22.89 -19.98
CA TYR A 137 26.40 -22.75 -18.90
C TYR A 137 27.47 -23.84 -19.04
N PRO A 138 28.78 -23.51 -19.10
CA PRO A 138 29.82 -24.53 -19.08
C PRO A 138 29.98 -25.09 -17.66
N SER A 139 29.88 -26.42 -17.55
CA SER A 139 30.27 -27.16 -16.35
C SER A 139 31.80 -27.21 -16.26
N GLY A 140 32.37 -26.68 -15.19
CA GLY A 140 33.81 -26.75 -14.93
C GLY A 140 34.13 -26.65 -13.44
N ALA A 141 34.25 -27.81 -12.79
CA ALA A 141 35.31 -28.22 -11.87
C ALA A 141 35.05 -29.66 -11.40
#